data_AF-A0A328AAJ7-F1
#
_entry.id   AF-A0A328AAJ7-F1
#
_cell.length_a   1.000
_cell.length_b   1.000
_cell.length_c   1.000
_cell.angle_alpha   90.00
_cell.angle_beta   90.00
_cell.angle_gamma   90.00
#
_symmetry.space_group_name_H-M   'P 1'
#
loop_
_entity.id
_entity.type
_entity.pdbx_description
1 polymer ?
#
loop_
_entity_poly.entity_id
_entity_poly.type
_entity_poly.pdbx_seq_one_letter_code
_entity_poly.pdbx_strand_id
1 'polypeptide(L)'
;MSGAGEAARPLPQGPVGWIFRIAVAAGTCALLAAMSVEVLAVIGRHTGRPLVGSIEIVRACVVLATSSAIVAATALKAHASVHLLTERLSETSRARLARLGALVSAVIFAVFAAGSIWIAAEIWPGDERTQLLGLPIAPLRAYWCAAAALTAALFLAWALGRRR
;
A
#
# COMPACT_ATOMS: atom_id res chain seq x y z
N MET A 1 -10.78 33.78 10.16
CA MET A 1 -11.10 32.47 9.56
C MET A 1 -10.32 32.36 8.25
N SER A 2 -9.05 31.94 8.34
CA SER A 2 -8.13 31.90 7.18
C SER A 2 -8.18 30.51 6.57
N GLY A 3 -8.98 30.35 5.51
CA GLY A 3 -8.89 29.23 4.58
C GLY A 3 -7.67 29.41 3.68
N ALA A 4 -6.47 29.37 4.25
CA ALA A 4 -5.26 29.25 3.47
C ALA A 4 -5.30 27.88 2.80
N GLY A 5 -5.57 27.87 1.49
CA GLY A 5 -5.70 26.68 0.68
C GLY A 5 -4.56 25.71 0.98
N GLU A 6 -4.94 24.47 1.26
CA GLU A 6 -4.03 23.34 1.36
C GLU A 6 -3.33 23.24 0.00
N ALA A 7 -2.19 23.93 -0.13
CA ALA A 7 -1.42 23.97 -1.35
C ALA A 7 -1.11 22.51 -1.69
N ALA A 8 -1.71 22.02 -2.78
CA ALA A 8 -1.60 20.64 -3.20
C ALA A 8 -0.11 20.28 -3.20
N ARG A 9 0.27 19.30 -2.36
CA ARG A 9 1.67 18.87 -2.28
C ARG A 9 2.13 18.53 -3.70
N PRO A 10 3.26 19.07 -4.17
CA PRO A 10 3.72 18.83 -5.52
C PRO A 10 3.90 17.32 -5.72
N LEU A 11 3.34 16.79 -6.80
CA LEU A 11 3.42 15.37 -7.11
C LEU A 11 4.89 14.96 -7.27
N PRO A 12 5.28 13.74 -6.82
CA PRO A 12 6.64 13.27 -7.00
C PRO A 12 6.98 13.25 -8.49
N GLN A 13 8.14 13.78 -8.86
CA GLN A 13 8.64 13.76 -10.24
C GLN A 13 9.72 12.67 -10.41
N GLY A 14 9.96 12.26 -11.66
CA GLY A 14 10.93 11.20 -11.98
C GLY A 14 10.43 9.78 -11.67
N PRO A 15 11.32 8.82 -11.38
CA PRO A 15 10.96 7.41 -11.18
C PRO A 15 9.93 7.17 -10.06
N VAL A 16 10.05 7.90 -8.95
CA VAL A 16 9.11 7.81 -7.82
C VAL A 16 7.72 8.31 -8.19
N GLY A 17 7.63 9.29 -9.10
CA GLY A 17 6.37 9.78 -9.65
C GLY A 17 5.61 8.72 -10.46
N TRP A 18 6.34 7.95 -11.27
CA TRP A 18 5.75 6.83 -12.00
C TRP A 18 5.25 5.72 -11.08
N ILE A 19 6.05 5.34 -10.08
CA ILE A 19 5.64 4.38 -9.05
C ILE A 19 4.34 4.84 -8.37
N PHE A 20 4.29 6.11 -7.96
CA PHE A 20 3.09 6.68 -7.34
C PHE A 20 1.86 6.59 -8.26
N ARG A 21 1.98 7.01 -9.53
CA ARG A 21 0.86 6.99 -10.48
C ARG A 21 0.36 5.59 -10.76
N ILE A 22 1.27 4.63 -10.95
CA ILE A 22 0.91 3.22 -11.18
C ILE A 22 0.22 2.65 -9.94
N ALA A 23 0.77 2.90 -8.74
CA ALA A 23 0.17 2.45 -7.50
C ALA A 23 -1.24 3.04 -7.30
N VAL A 24 -1.41 4.36 -7.51
CA VAL A 24 -2.74 4.99 -7.41
C VAL A 24 -3.71 4.40 -8.42
N ALA A 25 -3.32 4.25 -9.69
CA ALA A 25 -4.20 3.68 -10.72
C ALA A 25 -4.60 2.24 -10.37
N ALA A 26 -3.64 1.39 -9.99
CA ALA A 26 -3.90 0.02 -9.58
C ALA A 26 -4.84 -0.04 -8.36
N GLY A 27 -4.56 0.77 -7.33
CA GLY A 27 -5.36 0.82 -6.11
C GLY A 27 -6.78 1.33 -6.35
N THR A 28 -6.95 2.39 -7.14
CA THR A 28 -8.26 2.91 -7.52
C THR A 28 -9.07 1.89 -8.32
N CYS A 29 -8.46 1.25 -9.33
CA CYS A 29 -9.13 0.20 -10.09
C CYS A 29 -9.58 -0.95 -9.19
N ALA A 30 -8.71 -1.40 -8.28
CA ALA A 30 -9.04 -2.46 -7.33
C ALA A 30 -10.16 -2.06 -6.36
N LEU A 31 -10.15 -0.83 -5.84
CA LEU A 31 -11.22 -0.32 -4.97
C LEU A 31 -12.55 -0.20 -5.70
N LEU A 32 -12.57 0.34 -6.92
CA LEU A 32 -13.78 0.44 -7.73
C LEU A 32 -14.34 -0.95 -8.06
N ALA A 33 -13.47 -1.92 -8.35
CA ALA A 33 -13.88 -3.30 -8.55
C ALA A 33 -14.49 -3.90 -7.28
N ALA A 34 -13.84 -3.72 -6.11
CA ALA A 34 -14.38 -4.18 -4.83
C ALA A 34 -15.77 -3.61 -4.54
N MET A 35 -15.92 -2.29 -4.68
CA MET A 35 -17.20 -1.59 -4.50
C MET A 35 -18.27 -2.10 -5.46
N SER A 36 -17.91 -2.30 -6.73
CA SER A 36 -18.84 -2.84 -7.73
C SER A 36 -19.31 -4.24 -7.36
N VAL A 37 -18.40 -5.11 -6.92
CA VAL A 37 -18.75 -6.48 -6.48
C VAL A 37 -19.63 -6.45 -5.24
N GLU A 38 -19.38 -5.56 -4.27
CA GLU A 38 -20.24 -5.43 -3.10
C GLU A 38 -21.66 -4.98 -3.45
N VAL A 39 -21.80 -3.99 -4.33
CA VAL A 39 -23.11 -3.55 -4.83
C VAL A 39 -23.83 -4.70 -5.53
N LEU A 40 -23.16 -5.42 -6.44
CA LEU A 40 -23.73 -6.57 -7.14
C LEU A 40 -24.11 -7.70 -6.16
N ALA A 41 -23.31 -7.92 -5.12
CA ALA A 41 -23.60 -8.93 -4.10
C ALA A 41 -24.84 -8.55 -3.26
N VAL A 42 -25.02 -7.27 -2.94
CA VAL A 42 -26.22 -6.77 -2.26
C VAL A 42 -27.46 -6.94 -3.14
N ILE A 43 -27.39 -6.48 -4.41
CA ILE A 43 -28.48 -6.64 -5.38
C ILE A 43 -28.84 -8.12 -5.54
N GLY A 44 -27.84 -8.97 -5.75
CA GLY A 44 -28.03 -10.41 -5.91
C GLY A 44 -28.75 -11.05 -4.72
N ARG A 45 -28.40 -10.67 -3.49
CA ARG A 45 -29.13 -11.13 -2.29
C ARG A 45 -30.59 -10.67 -2.28
N HIS A 46 -30.87 -9.44 -2.71
CA HIS A 46 -32.24 -8.91 -2.76
C HIS A 46 -33.09 -9.52 -3.89
N THR A 47 -32.48 -9.93 -5.00
CA THR A 47 -33.18 -10.56 -6.14
C THR A 47 -33.23 -12.10 -6.04
N GLY A 48 -32.84 -12.69 -4.90
CA GLY A 48 -32.83 -14.14 -4.69
C GLY A 48 -31.74 -14.91 -5.46
N ARG A 49 -30.73 -14.21 -6.00
CA ARG A 49 -29.58 -14.78 -6.74
C ARG A 49 -28.27 -14.31 -6.11
N PRO A 50 -27.85 -14.89 -4.97
CA PRO A 50 -26.64 -14.44 -4.28
C PRO A 50 -25.39 -14.62 -5.15
N LEU A 51 -24.53 -13.60 -5.17
CA LEU A 51 -23.25 -13.64 -5.89
C LEU A 51 -22.24 -14.50 -5.11
N VAL A 52 -22.16 -15.79 -5.46
CA VAL A 52 -21.19 -16.74 -4.89
C VAL A 52 -19.77 -16.30 -5.23
N GLY A 53 -18.85 -16.38 -4.26
CA GLY A 53 -17.46 -15.99 -4.45
C GLY A 53 -17.19 -14.48 -4.37
N SER A 54 -18.21 -13.65 -4.12
CA SER A 54 -18.07 -12.19 -3.92
C SER A 54 -17.01 -11.84 -2.87
N ILE A 55 -16.97 -12.57 -1.75
CA ILE A 55 -15.97 -12.37 -0.69
C ILE A 55 -14.54 -12.62 -1.18
N GLU A 56 -14.33 -13.64 -2.01
CA GLU A 56 -13.00 -13.98 -2.52
C GLU A 56 -12.49 -12.93 -3.50
N ILE A 57 -13.37 -12.43 -4.37
CA ILE A 57 -13.06 -11.34 -5.30
C ILE A 57 -12.74 -10.06 -4.52
N VAL A 58 -13.58 -9.68 -3.56
CA VAL A 58 -13.34 -8.49 -2.72
C VAL A 58 -12.03 -8.62 -1.97
N ARG A 59 -11.72 -9.79 -1.38
CA ARG A 59 -10.44 -10.02 -0.69
C ARG A 59 -9.24 -9.83 -1.63
N ALA A 60 -9.32 -10.35 -2.85
CA ALA A 60 -8.27 -10.14 -3.86
C ALA A 60 -8.10 -8.66 -4.19
N CYS A 61 -9.20 -7.94 -4.43
CA CYS A 61 -9.19 -6.50 -4.67
C CYS A 61 -8.62 -5.71 -3.49
N VAL A 62 -8.96 -6.07 -2.26
CA VAL A 62 -8.43 -5.42 -1.04
C VAL A 62 -6.92 -5.59 -0.94
N VAL A 63 -6.36 -6.77 -1.25
CA VAL A 63 -4.90 -6.95 -1.29
C VAL A 63 -4.26 -6.00 -2.29
N LEU A 64 -4.79 -5.90 -3.50
CA LEU A 64 -4.28 -4.98 -4.53
C LEU A 64 -4.39 -3.51 -4.08
N ALA A 65 -5.55 -3.13 -3.54
CA ALA A 65 -5.85 -1.77 -3.10
C ALA A 65 -4.97 -1.32 -1.94
N THR A 66 -4.87 -2.13 -0.88
CA THR A 66 -4.11 -1.79 0.33
C THR A 66 -2.61 -1.76 0.07
N SER A 67 -2.08 -2.74 -0.66
CA SER A 67 -0.67 -2.77 -1.07
C SER A 67 -0.31 -1.54 -1.93
N SER A 68 -1.18 -1.19 -2.88
CA SER A 68 -1.05 0.03 -3.69
C SER A 68 -1.07 1.29 -2.85
N ALA A 69 -2.00 1.40 -1.91
CA ALA A 69 -2.14 2.56 -1.04
C ALA A 69 -0.90 2.75 -0.15
N ILE A 70 -0.32 1.65 0.36
CA ILE A 70 0.93 1.69 1.14
C ILE A 70 2.06 2.26 0.27
N VAL A 71 2.27 1.72 -0.93
CA VAL A 71 3.32 2.21 -1.84
C VAL A 71 3.11 3.68 -2.21
N ALA A 72 1.87 4.07 -2.53
CA ALA A 72 1.54 5.45 -2.90
C ALA A 72 1.73 6.44 -1.73
N ALA A 73 1.25 6.08 -0.53
CA ALA A 73 1.40 6.89 0.67
C ALA A 73 2.87 7.06 1.06
N THR A 74 3.64 5.96 0.94
CA THR A 74 5.09 5.99 1.11
C THR A 74 5.68 6.95 0.08
N ALA A 75 5.46 6.76 -1.23
CA ALA A 75 6.02 7.62 -2.28
C ALA A 75 5.75 9.14 -2.08
N LEU A 76 4.61 9.51 -1.51
CA LEU A 76 4.25 10.90 -1.17
C LEU A 76 4.88 11.42 0.13
N LYS A 77 5.61 10.59 0.88
CA LYS A 77 6.03 10.84 2.27
C LYS A 77 4.84 11.29 3.13
N ALA A 78 3.66 10.70 2.87
CA ALA A 78 2.41 11.07 3.52
C ALA A 78 2.24 10.44 4.91
N HIS A 79 3.29 9.81 5.47
CA HIS A 79 3.26 9.31 6.84
C HIS A 79 3.04 10.48 7.79
N ALA A 80 1.97 10.39 8.59
CA ALA A 80 1.49 11.46 9.45
C ALA A 80 2.63 11.94 10.37
N SER A 81 3.27 13.05 10.01
CA SER A 81 4.11 13.78 10.94
C SER A 81 3.18 14.61 11.79
N VAL A 82 3.20 14.40 13.10
CA VAL A 82 2.47 15.26 14.02
C VAL A 82 3.15 16.64 13.99
N HIS A 83 2.61 17.54 13.17
CA HIS A 83 3.15 18.88 12.97
C HIS A 83 3.25 19.63 14.31
N LEU A 84 2.31 19.39 15.24
CA LEU A 84 2.32 19.93 16.60
C LEU A 84 3.59 19.62 17.41
N LEU A 85 4.17 18.42 17.23
CA LEU A 85 5.40 17.99 17.91
C LEU A 85 6.66 18.41 17.14
N THR A 86 6.58 18.48 15.80
CA THR A 86 7.74 18.79 14.95
C THR A 86 8.00 20.28 14.77
N GLU A 87 6.99 21.14 14.98
CA GLU A 87 7.12 22.61 14.95
C GLU A 87 7.92 23.16 16.15
N ARG A 88 7.95 22.44 17.27
CA ARG A 88 8.73 22.81 18.47
C ARG A 88 10.19 22.35 18.42
N LEU A 89 10.58 21.59 17.39
CA LEU A 89 11.92 21.04 17.26
C LEU A 89 12.79 21.92 16.36
N SER A 90 14.07 22.05 16.71
CA SER A 90 15.07 22.64 15.82
C SER A 90 15.18 21.83 14.52
N GLU A 91 15.58 22.48 13.42
CA GLU A 91 15.64 21.84 12.10
C GLU A 91 16.49 20.57 12.08
N THR A 92 17.56 20.55 12.88
CA THR A 92 18.45 19.39 13.00
C THR A 92 17.77 18.23 13.72
N SER A 93 17.01 18.48 14.79
CA SER A 93 16.27 17.45 15.51
C SER A 93 15.11 16.90 14.68
N ARG A 94 14.40 17.77 13.94
CA ARG A 94 13.37 17.35 12.98
C ARG A 94 13.93 16.44 11.89
N ALA A 95 15.08 16.79 11.32
CA ALA A 95 15.74 15.97 10.30
C ALA A 95 16.22 14.61 10.85
N ARG A 96 16.74 14.56 12.09
CA ARG A 96 17.13 13.32 12.75
C ARG A 96 15.93 12.41 13.02
N LEU A 97 14.84 12.97 13.54
CA LEU A 97 13.61 12.22 13.80
C LEU A 97 13.00 11.66 12.51
N ALA A 98 12.96 12.46 11.44
CA ALA A 98 12.49 12.00 10.13
C ALA A 98 13.32 10.83 9.59
N ARG A 99 14.66 10.90 9.72
CA ARG A 99 15.56 9.79 9.33
C ARG A 99 15.36 8.55 10.18
N LEU A 100 15.23 8.70 11.50
CA LEU A 100 14.98 7.59 12.39
C LEU A 100 13.65 6.91 12.07
N GLY A 101 12.58 7.70 11.85
CA GLY A 101 11.28 7.18 11.44
C GLY A 101 11.34 6.43 10.10
N ALA A 102 12.07 6.96 9.12
CA ALA A 102 12.30 6.29 7.85
C ALA A 102 13.09 4.97 8.03
N LEU A 103 14.13 4.95 8.87
CA LEU A 103 14.92 3.75 9.14
C LEU A 103 14.09 2.67 9.84
N VAL A 104 13.34 3.03 10.88
CA VAL A 104 12.46 2.10 11.59
C VAL A 104 11.40 1.54 10.65
N SER A 105 10.79 2.39 9.82
CA SER A 105 9.81 1.95 8.83
C SER A 105 10.44 1.04 7.78
N ALA A 106 11.66 1.33 7.32
CA ALA A 106 12.40 0.47 6.38
C ALA A 106 12.63 -0.92 6.99
N VAL A 107 13.07 -0.99 8.24
CA VAL A 107 13.30 -2.27 8.94
C VAL A 107 12.01 -3.05 9.08
N ILE A 108 10.92 -2.42 9.52
CA ILE A 108 9.61 -3.08 9.67
C ILE A 108 9.13 -3.66 8.34
N PHE A 109 9.15 -2.86 7.26
CA PHE A 109 8.73 -3.36 5.95
C PHE A 109 9.69 -4.38 5.35
N ALA A 110 10.99 -4.30 5.66
CA ALA A 110 11.96 -5.34 5.26
C ALA A 110 11.66 -6.67 5.95
N VAL A 111 11.33 -6.66 7.25
CA VAL A 111 10.91 -7.85 8.00
C VAL A 111 9.63 -8.44 7.41
N PHE A 112 8.63 -7.60 7.12
CA PHE A 112 7.40 -8.08 6.48
C PHE A 112 7.64 -8.64 5.08
N ALA A 113 8.46 -7.99 4.26
CA ALA A 113 8.80 -8.47 2.93
C ALA A 113 9.55 -9.82 3.01
N ALA A 114 10.59 -9.92 3.85
CA ALA A 114 11.38 -11.14 4.00
C ALA A 114 10.52 -12.30 4.53
N GLY A 115 9.72 -12.08 5.57
CA GLY A 115 8.81 -13.10 6.09
C GLY A 115 7.75 -13.52 5.08
N SER A 116 7.16 -12.55 4.36
CA SER A 116 6.15 -12.86 3.33
C SER A 116 6.75 -13.62 2.16
N ILE A 117 7.96 -13.29 1.72
CA ILE A 117 8.68 -13.98 0.66
C ILE A 117 9.08 -15.39 1.11
N TRP A 118 9.53 -15.55 2.36
CA TRP A 118 9.87 -16.86 2.94
C TRP A 118 8.66 -17.79 2.89
N ILE A 119 7.53 -17.36 3.48
CA ILE A 119 6.27 -18.10 3.47
C ILE A 119 5.81 -18.34 2.03
N ALA A 120 6.00 -17.36 1.15
CA ALA A 120 5.62 -17.49 -0.24
C ALA A 120 6.41 -18.58 -0.98
N ALA A 121 7.70 -18.70 -0.70
CA ALA A 121 8.56 -19.70 -1.31
C ALA A 121 8.22 -21.11 -0.80
N GLU A 122 7.96 -21.25 0.50
CA GLU A 122 7.60 -22.54 1.12
C GLU A 122 6.31 -23.12 0.54
N ILE A 123 5.33 -22.26 0.30
CA ILE A 123 3.99 -22.65 -0.15
C ILE A 123 3.86 -22.66 -1.68
N TRP A 124 4.81 -22.08 -2.42
CA TRP A 124 4.75 -21.98 -3.89
C TRP A 124 4.45 -23.30 -4.63
N PRO A 125 4.98 -24.47 -4.20
CA PRO A 125 4.70 -25.74 -4.86
C PRO A 125 3.25 -26.25 -4.70
N GLY A 126 2.48 -25.71 -3.76
CA GLY A 126 1.20 -26.30 -3.31
C GLY A 126 -0.06 -25.99 -4.15
N ASP A 127 0.05 -25.27 -5.27
CA ASP A 127 -1.08 -24.73 -6.07
C ASP A 127 -2.27 -24.25 -5.23
N GLU A 128 -2.01 -23.34 -4.28
CA GLU A 128 -3.06 -22.81 -3.41
C GLU A 128 -4.11 -22.01 -4.18
N ARG A 129 -5.36 -22.42 -4.01
CA ARG A 129 -6.54 -21.82 -4.63
C ARG A 129 -7.58 -21.39 -3.61
N THR A 130 -8.38 -20.40 -3.97
CA THR A 130 -9.54 -20.02 -3.17
C THR A 130 -10.62 -21.13 -3.19
N GLN A 131 -11.43 -21.20 -2.15
CA GLN A 131 -12.31 -22.36 -1.91
C GLN A 131 -13.53 -22.39 -2.83
N LEU A 132 -14.09 -21.22 -3.15
CA LEU A 132 -15.32 -21.10 -3.95
C LEU A 132 -15.03 -20.93 -5.43
N LEU A 133 -14.14 -20.00 -5.77
CA LEU A 133 -13.84 -19.64 -7.17
C LEU A 133 -12.59 -20.34 -7.73
N GLY A 134 -11.82 -21.03 -6.89
CA GLY A 134 -10.60 -21.70 -7.34
C GLY A 134 -9.53 -20.74 -7.85
N LEU A 135 -9.55 -19.46 -7.43
CA LEU A 135 -8.62 -18.44 -7.89
C LEU A 135 -7.21 -18.72 -7.36
N PRO A 136 -6.16 -18.62 -8.19
CA PRO A 136 -4.79 -18.82 -7.73
C PRO A 136 -4.38 -17.68 -6.77
N ILE A 137 -3.87 -18.05 -5.60
CA ILE A 137 -3.48 -17.09 -4.55
C ILE A 137 -2.06 -16.54 -4.77
N ALA A 138 -1.21 -17.34 -5.43
CA ALA A 138 0.18 -17.00 -5.74
C ALA A 138 0.42 -15.59 -6.32
N PRO A 139 -0.33 -15.12 -7.35
CA PRO A 139 -0.11 -13.78 -7.91
C PRO A 139 -0.42 -12.65 -6.92
N LEU A 140 -1.45 -12.80 -6.09
CA LEU A 140 -1.82 -11.80 -5.08
C LEU A 140 -0.74 -11.68 -4.00
N ARG A 141 -0.16 -12.81 -3.61
CA ARG A 141 0.95 -12.85 -2.66
C ARG A 141 2.22 -12.24 -3.25
N ALA A 142 2.55 -12.56 -4.50
CA ALA A 142 3.68 -11.95 -5.20
C ALA A 142 3.54 -10.42 -5.28
N TYR A 143 2.32 -9.94 -5.55
CA TYR A 143 2.02 -8.51 -5.56
C TYR A 143 2.27 -7.85 -4.19
N TRP A 144 1.77 -8.44 -3.10
CA TRP A 144 2.04 -7.96 -1.74
C TRP A 144 3.55 -7.95 -1.42
N CYS A 145 4.26 -9.04 -1.72
CA CYS A 145 5.71 -9.14 -1.48
C CYS A 145 6.48 -8.04 -2.23
N ALA A 146 6.13 -7.80 -3.50
CA ALA A 146 6.73 -6.74 -4.30
C ALA A 146 6.44 -5.35 -3.72
N ALA A 147 5.20 -5.09 -3.31
CA ALA A 147 4.82 -3.82 -2.69
C ALA A 147 5.53 -3.59 -1.35
N ALA A 148 5.63 -4.60 -0.49
CA ALA A 148 6.34 -4.52 0.79
C ALA A 148 7.84 -4.28 0.59
N ALA A 149 8.49 -5.02 -0.32
CA ALA A 149 9.90 -4.84 -0.64
C ALA A 149 10.18 -3.45 -1.23
N LEU A 150 9.33 -2.98 -2.15
CA LEU A 150 9.44 -1.63 -2.72
C LEU A 150 9.28 -0.55 -1.66
N THR A 151 8.32 -0.70 -0.75
CA THR A 151 8.08 0.21 0.37
C THR A 151 9.32 0.28 1.28
N ALA A 152 9.90 -0.87 1.63
CA ALA A 152 11.15 -0.92 2.39
C ALA A 152 12.30 -0.20 1.67
N ALA A 153 12.45 -0.42 0.36
CA ALA A 153 13.48 0.22 -0.45
C ALA A 153 13.31 1.75 -0.53
N LEU A 154 12.07 2.24 -0.67
CA LEU A 154 11.78 3.68 -0.67
C LEU A 154 12.15 4.34 0.66
N PHE A 155 11.77 3.71 1.78
CA PHE A 155 12.14 4.20 3.10
C PHE A 155 13.65 4.19 3.33
N LEU A 156 14.32 3.12 2.93
CA LEU A 156 15.78 3.01 3.04
C LEU A 156 16.47 4.07 2.20
N ALA A 157 16.01 4.30 0.96
CA ALA A 157 16.54 5.35 0.09
C ALA A 157 16.40 6.75 0.73
N TRP A 158 15.31 7.03 1.44
CA TRP A 158 15.16 8.32 2.16
C TRP A 158 16.00 8.41 3.43
N ALA A 159 16.17 7.30 4.15
CA ALA A 159 17.06 7.28 5.32
C ALA A 159 18.52 7.54 4.91
N LEU A 160 18.94 6.99 3.75
CA LEU A 160 20.30 7.12 3.21
C LEU A 160 20.51 8.42 2.40
N GLY A 161 19.45 8.96 1.80
CA GLY A 161 19.45 10.22 1.06
C GLY A 161 19.80 11.40 1.97
N ARG A 162 21.07 11.79 1.98
CA ARG A 162 21.58 12.96 2.71
C ARG A 162 20.92 14.24 2.18
N ARG A 163 20.38 15.04 3.10
CA ARG A 163 20.15 16.50 3.05
C ARG A 163 20.20 17.09 1.62
N ARG A 164 19.04 17.34 1.04
CA ARG A 164 18.81 18.59 0.31
C ARG A 164 17.69 19.31 1.02
#